data_AF-A0A2P6W5X9-F1
#
_entry.id   AF-A0A2P6W5X9-F1
#
_cell.length_a   1.000
_cell.length_b   1.000
_cell.length_c   1.000
_cell.angle_alpha   90.00
_cell.angle_beta   90.00
_cell.angle_gamma   90.00
#
_symmetry.space_group_name_H-M   'P 1'
#
loop_
_entity.id
_entity.type
_entity.pdbx_description
1 polymer ?
#
loop_
_entity_poly.entity_id
_entity_poly.type
_entity_poly.pdbx_seq_one_letter_code
_entity_poly.pdbx_strand_id
1 'polypeptide(L)'
;METQEYFEKISEKTDKAYEVADKARDQSKDPEDKVDIPVATDLPEKASSLVIAAMFPELENQGVAGRIRELEDEYGKNDERVSFQIAREIAKGRFYDFDDVEKACNAGIRVGVSYMTGGITTAPLEGIGDVKVRTNDDGTDYLAMYYSGPIRSAGGTASAMSVLLADYVRLGVGLDRFKPSDTVLKRYSTEVDDYINRVTAKQYSPEREETEMIAENVPVEVTGSPTEELDVSNYKDLDRVDTNKIRGGLCLVYLDGLPLKAPKIKKRIEKWGEEFGLEHWNWIKDYLDLQKELHSSGEDDEEEDEKDEEKKKYTPSDKYLGSLTAGRPIFGHPGRKGGFRLRYGHTRTNGLAATSFHPATLEITERFLAIGTQMKIEYPGKATVGTPCDTIHPPVVRLNNGDVVKVDTREEAKELERRIDEILFLGDVLVPYGEFVENGKKLLPSPYVSEWWDKELEKALEEQDVKLGKSFEDREPSPEEAFKISEALGIPLHPKWTYHWRETSPEKFKALYSSLREQKWTAKAKRALEDILVQHENKEEGGIELRKED
;
A
#
# COMPACT_ATOMS: atom_id res chain seq x y z
N MET A 1 31.06 4.61 13.72
CA MET A 1 30.23 5.16 14.80
C MET A 1 29.29 4.04 15.15
N GLU A 2 29.42 3.51 16.35
CA GLU A 2 28.50 2.48 16.81
C GLU A 2 27.10 3.09 16.94
N THR A 3 26.06 2.29 16.69
CA THR A 3 24.66 2.75 16.72
C THR A 3 24.31 3.47 18.03
N GLN A 4 24.91 3.03 19.13
CA GLN A 4 24.71 3.64 20.45
C GLN A 4 25.31 5.07 20.52
N GLU A 5 26.56 5.27 20.10
CA GLU A 5 27.19 6.59 20.06
C GLU A 5 26.39 7.58 19.19
N TYR A 6 25.76 7.08 18.12
CA TYR A 6 24.87 7.88 17.27
C TYR A 6 23.65 8.39 18.05
N PHE A 7 22.96 7.50 18.77
CA PHE A 7 21.78 7.84 19.53
C PHE A 7 22.09 8.74 20.73
N GLU A 8 23.19 8.49 21.44
CA GLU A 8 23.66 9.36 22.53
C GLU A 8 23.89 10.79 22.02
N LYS A 9 24.56 10.93 20.86
CA LYS A 9 24.77 12.23 20.22
C LYS A 9 23.47 12.94 19.81
N ILE A 10 22.43 12.19 19.42
CA ILE A 10 21.11 12.78 19.14
C ILE A 10 20.47 13.22 20.44
N SER A 11 20.47 12.38 21.48
CA SER A 11 19.90 12.68 22.79
C SER A 11 20.49 13.96 23.37
N GLU A 12 21.83 14.08 23.43
CA GLU A 12 22.49 15.27 23.95
C GLU A 12 22.11 16.57 23.21
N LYS A 13 21.85 16.47 21.90
CA LYS A 13 21.43 17.63 21.10
C LYS A 13 19.97 17.97 21.35
N THR A 14 19.12 16.96 21.54
CA THR A 14 17.73 17.14 21.93
C THR A 14 17.65 17.80 23.30
N ASP A 15 18.38 17.32 24.30
CA ASP A 15 18.39 17.88 25.67
C ASP A 15 18.80 19.35 25.67
N LYS A 16 19.84 19.71 24.90
CA LYS A 16 20.26 21.11 24.71
C LYS A 16 19.17 21.99 24.10
N ALA A 17 18.34 21.43 23.21
CA ALA A 17 17.22 22.17 22.65
C ALA A 17 16.08 22.34 23.67
N TYR A 18 15.80 21.31 24.49
CA TYR A 18 14.83 21.40 25.58
C TYR A 18 15.24 22.44 26.62
N GLU A 19 16.51 22.49 27.04
CA GLU A 19 16.99 23.51 27.98
C GLU A 19 16.73 24.95 27.51
N VAL A 20 16.79 25.19 26.20
CA VAL A 20 16.49 26.50 25.61
C VAL A 20 14.98 26.75 25.62
N ALA A 21 14.18 25.74 25.28
CA ALA A 21 12.74 25.82 25.23
C ALA A 21 12.13 26.01 26.64
N ASP A 22 12.61 25.29 27.65
CA ASP A 22 12.19 25.43 29.05
C ASP A 22 12.44 26.85 29.56
N LYS A 23 13.65 27.38 29.34
CA LYS A 23 13.97 28.79 29.70
C LYS A 23 13.10 29.82 28.99
N ALA A 24 12.57 29.50 27.82
CA ALA A 24 11.63 30.36 27.12
C ALA A 24 10.22 30.25 27.74
N ARG A 25 9.76 29.03 28.01
CA ARG A 25 8.45 28.73 28.63
C ARG A 25 8.32 29.25 30.05
N ASP A 26 9.42 29.22 30.83
CA ASP A 26 9.53 29.82 32.17
C ASP A 26 9.25 31.33 32.21
N GLN A 27 9.22 32.01 31.06
CA GLN A 27 8.86 33.42 30.98
C GLN A 27 7.34 33.64 30.96
N SER A 28 6.55 32.56 30.91
CA SER A 28 5.08 32.56 30.90
C SER A 28 4.48 33.50 29.83
N LYS A 29 5.10 33.50 28.64
CA LYS A 29 4.67 34.29 27.48
C LYS A 29 3.88 33.49 26.45
N ASP A 30 3.84 32.17 26.63
CA ASP A 30 3.13 31.20 25.80
C ASP A 30 1.91 30.65 26.56
N PRO A 31 0.98 29.93 25.89
CA PRO A 31 -0.23 29.39 26.52
C PRO A 31 0.03 28.46 27.71
N GLU A 32 1.15 27.73 27.68
CA GLU A 32 1.58 26.78 28.72
C GLU A 32 2.99 27.17 29.19
N ASP A 33 3.28 26.95 30.47
CA ASP A 33 4.57 27.23 31.11
C ASP A 33 5.57 26.07 31.02
N LYS A 34 5.23 25.03 30.26
CA LYS A 34 6.07 23.86 29.97
C LYS A 34 6.22 23.63 28.46
N VAL A 35 7.17 22.79 28.08
CA VAL A 35 7.31 22.34 26.68
C VAL A 35 6.19 21.34 26.34
N ASP A 36 5.38 21.69 25.34
CA ASP A 36 4.19 20.91 24.94
C ASP A 36 4.47 19.66 24.10
N ILE A 37 5.71 19.51 23.61
CA ILE A 37 6.13 18.37 22.79
C ILE A 37 6.95 17.44 23.70
N PRO A 38 6.45 16.27 24.11
CA PRO A 38 7.22 15.33 24.93
C PRO A 38 8.24 14.56 24.08
N VAL A 39 9.38 14.17 24.68
CA VAL A 39 10.31 13.21 24.08
C VAL A 39 9.82 11.80 24.39
N ALA A 40 9.83 10.93 23.38
CA ALA A 40 9.62 9.50 23.56
C ALA A 40 10.76 8.73 22.86
N THR A 41 11.23 7.65 23.48
CA THR A 41 12.38 6.88 22.98
C THR A 41 11.99 5.67 22.15
N ASP A 42 10.78 5.15 22.36
CA ASP A 42 10.23 4.00 21.63
C ASP A 42 8.72 4.13 21.37
N LEU A 43 8.17 3.15 20.66
CA LEU A 43 6.75 3.10 20.34
C LEU A 43 5.86 3.05 21.60
N PRO A 44 6.10 2.17 22.59
CA PRO A 44 5.34 2.15 23.84
C PRO A 44 5.24 3.52 24.53
N GLU A 45 6.36 4.23 24.66
CA GLU A 45 6.37 5.59 25.23
C GLU A 45 5.64 6.58 24.33
N LYS A 46 5.89 6.55 23.03
CA LYS A 46 5.27 7.47 22.08
C LYS A 46 3.75 7.31 22.06
N ALA A 47 3.28 6.08 21.96
CA ALA A 47 1.86 5.73 21.89
C ALA A 47 1.11 6.16 23.16
N SER A 48 1.67 5.88 24.33
CA SER A 48 1.05 6.23 25.61
C SER A 48 1.18 7.71 25.93
N SER A 49 2.38 8.29 25.81
CA SER A 49 2.66 9.68 26.21
C SER A 49 1.89 10.70 25.36
N LEU A 50 1.71 10.45 24.06
CA LEU A 50 0.93 11.33 23.18
C LEU A 50 -0.48 11.60 23.73
N VAL A 51 -1.13 10.54 24.22
CA VAL A 51 -2.52 10.59 24.70
C VAL A 51 -2.58 11.00 26.18
N ILE A 52 -1.72 10.41 27.01
CA ILE A 52 -1.68 10.63 28.46
C ILE A 52 -1.32 12.09 28.77
N ALA A 53 -0.25 12.62 28.18
CA ALA A 53 0.19 13.99 28.46
C ALA A 53 -0.83 15.04 27.99
N ALA A 54 -1.57 14.74 26.91
CA ALA A 54 -2.55 15.66 26.34
C ALA A 54 -3.90 15.66 27.07
N MET A 55 -4.36 14.49 27.55
CA MET A 55 -5.77 14.33 27.99
C MET A 55 -5.97 13.58 29.31
N PHE A 56 -5.01 12.77 29.76
CA PHE A 56 -5.18 11.89 30.93
C PHE A 56 -3.95 11.94 31.85
N PRO A 57 -3.62 13.11 32.44
CA PRO A 57 -2.45 13.26 33.31
C PRO A 57 -2.46 12.29 34.50
N GLU A 58 -3.62 11.75 34.89
CA GLU A 58 -3.74 10.75 35.96
C GLU A 58 -3.02 9.43 35.63
N LEU A 59 -2.83 9.12 34.35
CA LEU A 59 -2.09 7.95 33.89
C LEU A 59 -0.58 8.20 33.74
N GLU A 60 -0.13 9.44 33.95
CA GLU A 60 1.28 9.79 33.85
C GLU A 60 2.08 9.03 34.92
N ASN A 61 3.21 8.44 34.51
CA ASN A 61 4.07 7.62 35.37
C ASN A 61 3.40 6.40 36.03
N GLN A 62 2.21 5.96 35.56
CA GLN A 62 1.55 4.76 36.09
C GLN A 62 2.07 3.44 35.49
N GLY A 63 3.10 3.49 34.64
CA GLY A 63 3.71 2.28 34.08
C GLY A 63 3.02 1.71 32.83
N VAL A 64 2.14 2.49 32.17
CA VAL A 64 1.45 2.09 30.92
C VAL A 64 2.44 1.65 29.84
N ALA A 65 3.49 2.43 29.58
CA ALA A 65 4.52 2.08 28.59
C ALA A 65 5.27 0.78 28.93
N GLY A 66 5.54 0.54 30.22
CA GLY A 66 6.15 -0.71 30.70
C GLY A 66 5.25 -1.91 30.39
N ARG A 67 3.95 -1.79 30.66
CA ARG A 67 2.99 -2.86 30.35
C ARG A 67 2.83 -3.11 28.85
N ILE A 68 2.89 -2.07 28.01
CA ILE A 68 2.87 -2.24 26.55
C ILE A 68 4.08 -3.09 26.11
N ARG A 69 5.28 -2.86 26.66
CA ARG A 69 6.47 -3.68 26.34
C ARG A 69 6.29 -5.15 26.72
N GLU A 70 5.72 -5.43 27.89
CA GLU A 70 5.40 -6.81 28.30
C GLU A 70 4.43 -7.49 27.32
N LEU A 71 3.43 -6.74 26.84
CA LEU A 71 2.46 -7.23 25.85
C LEU A 71 3.11 -7.43 24.47
N GLU A 72 4.07 -6.59 24.08
CA GLU A 72 4.88 -6.77 22.87
C GLU A 72 5.72 -8.05 22.93
N ASP A 73 6.26 -8.39 24.10
CA ASP A 73 7.00 -9.65 24.31
C ASP A 73 6.08 -10.87 24.21
N GLU A 74 4.82 -10.74 24.60
CA GLU A 74 3.80 -11.80 24.56
C GLU A 74 3.22 -12.01 23.15
N TYR A 75 2.78 -10.93 22.50
CA TYR A 75 2.04 -11.00 21.24
C TYR A 75 2.87 -10.68 20.00
N GLY A 76 3.98 -9.96 20.18
CA GLY A 76 4.79 -9.38 19.12
C GLY A 76 4.61 -7.86 19.00
N LYS A 77 5.69 -7.18 18.59
CA LYS A 77 5.69 -5.74 18.30
C LYS A 77 4.71 -5.38 17.20
N ASN A 78 3.96 -4.30 17.37
CA ASN A 78 2.91 -3.82 16.46
C ASN A 78 1.72 -4.78 16.25
N ASP A 79 1.57 -5.84 17.06
CA ASP A 79 0.38 -6.70 16.99
C ASP A 79 -0.84 -5.97 17.58
N GLU A 80 -2.00 -6.05 16.94
CA GLU A 80 -3.20 -5.35 17.40
C GLU A 80 -3.66 -5.83 18.78
N ARG A 81 -3.36 -7.08 19.16
CA ARG A 81 -3.70 -7.63 20.49
C ARG A 81 -3.06 -6.85 21.63
N VAL A 82 -1.88 -6.26 21.42
CA VAL A 82 -1.24 -5.35 22.40
C VAL A 82 -2.12 -4.12 22.64
N SER A 83 -2.59 -3.48 21.56
CA SER A 83 -3.51 -2.33 21.61
C SER A 83 -4.81 -2.70 22.34
N PHE A 84 -5.37 -3.86 22.03
CA PHE A 84 -6.64 -4.31 22.61
C PHE A 84 -6.50 -4.54 24.11
N GLN A 85 -5.47 -5.28 24.51
CA GLN A 85 -5.24 -5.63 25.89
C GLN A 85 -4.92 -4.40 26.75
N ILE A 86 -4.03 -3.49 26.30
CA ILE A 86 -3.71 -2.29 27.07
C ILE A 86 -4.93 -1.37 27.24
N ALA A 87 -5.74 -1.21 26.19
CA ALA A 87 -6.95 -0.38 26.24
C ALA A 87 -7.95 -0.90 27.28
N ARG A 88 -8.20 -2.22 27.28
CA ARG A 88 -9.09 -2.85 28.24
C ARG A 88 -8.55 -2.78 29.66
N GLU A 89 -7.25 -3.00 29.86
CA GLU A 89 -6.62 -2.92 31.18
C GLU A 89 -6.73 -1.51 31.78
N ILE A 90 -6.54 -0.45 30.97
CA ILE A 90 -6.77 0.94 31.39
C ILE A 90 -8.24 1.15 31.76
N ALA A 91 -9.17 0.75 30.89
CA ALA A 91 -10.60 0.95 31.12
C ALA A 91 -11.13 0.20 32.36
N LYS A 92 -10.51 -0.93 32.74
CA LYS A 92 -10.83 -1.70 33.95
C LYS A 92 -10.14 -1.19 35.21
N GLY A 93 -9.42 -0.06 35.13
CA GLY A 93 -8.81 0.58 36.29
C GLY A 93 -7.49 -0.06 36.76
N ARG A 94 -6.77 -0.82 35.92
CA ARG A 94 -5.49 -1.45 36.31
C ARG A 94 -4.42 -0.44 36.74
N PHE A 95 -4.39 0.71 36.08
CA PHE A 95 -3.37 1.76 36.27
C PHE A 95 -3.86 2.91 37.14
N TYR A 96 -5.14 3.25 37.01
CA TYR A 96 -5.78 4.32 37.75
C TYR A 96 -7.28 4.03 37.81
N ASP A 97 -7.88 4.20 38.99
CA ASP A 97 -9.31 4.03 39.19
C ASP A 97 -10.03 5.34 38.86
N PHE A 98 -10.66 5.41 37.68
CA PHE A 98 -11.38 6.59 37.25
C PHE A 98 -12.75 6.64 37.92
N ASP A 99 -13.17 7.83 38.34
CA ASP A 99 -14.50 8.05 38.93
C ASP A 99 -15.66 7.74 37.95
N ASP A 100 -15.36 7.70 36.65
CA ASP A 100 -16.33 7.54 35.58
C ASP A 100 -15.84 6.51 34.56
N VAL A 101 -16.70 5.52 34.28
CA VAL A 101 -16.47 4.47 33.28
C VAL A 101 -16.29 5.08 31.89
N GLU A 102 -17.00 6.17 31.59
CA GLU A 102 -16.85 6.90 30.33
C GLU A 102 -15.41 7.39 30.15
N LYS A 103 -14.86 8.08 31.16
CA LYS A 103 -13.47 8.57 31.16
C LYS A 103 -12.46 7.42 31.08
N ALA A 104 -12.71 6.31 31.78
CA ALA A 104 -11.85 5.13 31.73
C ALA A 104 -11.81 4.51 30.32
N CYS A 105 -12.97 4.36 29.68
CA CYS A 105 -13.09 3.85 28.31
C CYS A 105 -12.41 4.79 27.32
N ASN A 106 -12.62 6.10 27.46
CA ASN A 106 -12.01 7.13 26.62
C ASN A 106 -10.48 7.06 26.68
N ALA A 107 -9.90 6.98 27.88
CA ALA A 107 -8.46 6.83 28.08
C ALA A 107 -7.91 5.55 27.44
N GLY A 108 -8.55 4.41 27.73
CA GLY A 108 -8.11 3.11 27.22
C GLY A 108 -8.15 3.05 25.69
N ILE A 109 -9.26 3.48 25.08
CA ILE A 109 -9.44 3.44 23.63
C ILE A 109 -8.42 4.34 22.94
N ARG A 110 -8.23 5.58 23.40
CA ARG A 110 -7.26 6.50 22.78
C ARG A 110 -5.84 5.98 22.88
N VAL A 111 -5.43 5.40 24.02
CA VAL A 111 -4.10 4.77 24.15
C VAL A 111 -3.96 3.58 23.19
N GLY A 112 -4.98 2.72 23.09
CA GLY A 112 -4.97 1.60 22.14
C GLY A 112 -4.85 2.07 20.68
N VAL A 113 -5.69 3.02 20.25
CA VAL A 113 -5.63 3.58 18.88
C VAL A 113 -4.30 4.28 18.62
N SER A 114 -3.72 4.95 19.63
CA SER A 114 -2.39 5.54 19.52
C SER A 114 -1.32 4.48 19.26
N TYR A 115 -1.34 3.37 19.99
CA TYR A 115 -0.41 2.27 19.74
C TYR A 115 -0.60 1.66 18.34
N MET A 116 -1.85 1.39 17.95
CA MET A 116 -2.18 0.82 16.64
C MET A 116 -1.74 1.70 15.46
N THR A 117 -1.70 3.02 15.68
CA THR A 117 -1.26 4.00 14.68
C THR A 117 0.19 4.42 14.85
N GLY A 118 1.00 3.67 15.61
CA GLY A 118 2.42 3.94 15.79
C GLY A 118 2.73 5.19 16.63
N GLY A 119 1.72 5.77 17.28
CA GLY A 119 1.81 7.06 17.98
C GLY A 119 2.16 8.23 17.07
N ILE A 120 1.96 8.11 15.74
CA ILE A 120 2.41 9.11 14.76
C ILE A 120 1.28 9.93 14.15
N THR A 121 0.03 9.53 14.36
CA THR A 121 -1.15 10.17 13.77
C THR A 121 -1.89 11.00 14.82
N THR A 122 -2.65 12.00 14.37
CA THR A 122 -3.51 12.80 15.26
C THR A 122 -4.84 12.10 15.56
N ALA A 123 -5.14 10.97 14.91
CA ALA A 123 -6.39 10.25 15.07
C ALA A 123 -6.80 9.93 16.52
N PRO A 124 -5.88 9.51 17.43
CA PRO A 124 -6.24 9.27 18.83
C PRO A 124 -6.65 10.52 19.60
N LEU A 125 -6.23 11.71 19.16
CA LEU A 125 -6.51 13.00 19.83
C LEU A 125 -7.65 13.74 19.14
N GLU A 126 -7.54 13.93 17.83
CA GLU A 126 -8.46 14.73 17.03
C GLU A 126 -9.53 13.87 16.35
N GLY A 127 -9.17 12.68 15.86
CA GLY A 127 -10.05 11.81 15.07
C GLY A 127 -11.16 11.15 15.87
N ILE A 128 -10.89 10.86 17.15
CA ILE A 128 -11.89 10.53 18.16
C ILE A 128 -12.22 11.83 18.87
N GLY A 129 -13.37 12.43 18.56
CA GLY A 129 -13.84 13.64 19.22
C GLY A 129 -14.22 13.36 20.67
N ASP A 130 -14.95 12.27 20.91
CA ASP A 130 -15.39 11.89 22.26
C ASP A 130 -15.70 10.38 22.36
N VAL A 131 -15.77 9.87 23.58
CA VAL A 131 -16.23 8.51 23.89
C VAL A 131 -17.25 8.63 25.01
N LYS A 132 -18.48 8.16 24.78
CA LYS A 132 -19.59 8.31 25.73
C LYS A 132 -20.23 7.00 26.11
N VAL A 133 -20.79 6.94 27.32
CA VAL A 133 -21.73 5.89 27.72
C VAL A 133 -23.15 6.43 27.53
N ARG A 134 -23.96 5.73 26.73
CA ARG A 134 -25.34 6.10 26.43
C ARG A 134 -26.28 4.93 26.72
N THR A 135 -27.58 5.22 26.84
CA THR A 135 -28.58 4.21 27.21
C THR A 135 -29.48 3.85 26.02
N ASN A 136 -29.68 2.56 25.79
CA ASN A 136 -30.62 1.99 24.83
C ASN A 136 -32.07 2.21 25.28
N ASP A 137 -33.03 1.98 24.38
CA ASP A 137 -34.45 2.13 24.69
C ASP A 137 -34.96 1.10 25.72
N ASP A 138 -34.25 -0.02 25.89
CA ASP A 138 -34.51 -1.05 26.91
C ASP A 138 -33.84 -0.76 28.28
N GLY A 139 -33.16 0.39 28.41
CA GLY A 139 -32.49 0.80 29.64
C GLY A 139 -31.07 0.25 29.82
N THR A 140 -30.52 -0.50 28.87
CA THR A 140 -29.14 -1.00 28.92
C THR A 140 -28.14 0.07 28.46
N ASP A 141 -27.01 0.18 29.14
CA ASP A 141 -25.94 1.12 28.77
C ASP A 141 -24.98 0.50 27.76
N TYR A 142 -24.57 1.29 26.77
CA TYR A 142 -23.66 0.93 25.69
C TYR A 142 -22.63 2.04 25.44
N LEU A 143 -21.61 1.72 24.65
CA LEU A 143 -20.54 2.66 24.31
C LEU A 143 -20.78 3.36 22.96
N ALA A 144 -20.62 4.68 22.93
CA ALA A 144 -20.73 5.52 21.74
C ALA A 144 -19.39 6.21 21.42
N MET A 145 -18.89 6.01 20.21
CA MET A 145 -17.67 6.59 19.66
C MET A 145 -18.01 7.79 18.78
N TYR A 146 -17.60 8.99 19.19
CA TYR A 146 -17.76 10.21 18.39
C TYR A 146 -16.53 10.41 17.51
N TYR A 147 -16.64 10.12 16.22
CA TYR A 147 -15.58 10.35 15.24
C TYR A 147 -15.67 11.73 14.59
N SER A 148 -14.53 12.25 14.16
CA SER A 148 -14.39 13.52 13.43
C SER A 148 -13.62 13.31 12.11
N GLY A 149 -13.57 14.32 11.24
CA GLY A 149 -12.87 14.25 9.95
C GLY A 149 -11.39 13.82 10.03
N PRO A 150 -10.59 14.30 11.01
CA PRO A 150 -9.22 13.85 11.26
C PRO A 150 -9.01 12.33 11.42
N ILE A 151 -10.06 11.52 11.67
CA ILE A 151 -9.94 10.05 11.70
C ILE A 151 -9.35 9.49 10.39
N ARG A 152 -9.50 10.21 9.27
CA ARG A 152 -8.87 9.87 7.98
C ARG A 152 -7.36 9.68 8.07
N SER A 153 -6.69 10.39 8.99
CA SER A 153 -5.23 10.31 9.18
C SER A 153 -4.77 8.96 9.72
N ALA A 154 -5.65 8.21 10.40
CA ALA A 154 -5.37 6.84 10.86
C ALA A 154 -5.24 5.84 9.71
N GLY A 155 -5.87 6.15 8.56
CA GLY A 155 -6.13 5.20 7.48
C GLY A 155 -7.28 4.25 7.80
N GLY A 156 -7.82 3.61 6.75
CA GLY A 156 -9.02 2.78 6.85
C GLY A 156 -8.89 1.58 7.81
N THR A 157 -7.70 0.98 7.91
CA THR A 157 -7.49 -0.16 8.81
C THR A 157 -7.58 0.26 10.27
N ALA A 158 -6.89 1.32 10.69
CA ALA A 158 -6.94 1.76 12.07
C ALA A 158 -8.32 2.33 12.47
N SER A 159 -9.04 2.99 11.54
CA SER A 159 -10.41 3.46 11.80
C SER A 159 -11.41 2.31 11.96
N ALA A 160 -11.27 1.23 11.18
CA ALA A 160 -12.11 0.04 11.33
C ALA A 160 -11.79 -0.70 12.65
N MET A 161 -10.50 -0.87 12.93
CA MET A 161 -10.04 -1.56 14.14
C MET A 161 -10.30 -0.76 15.41
N SER A 162 -10.43 0.58 15.37
CA SER A 162 -10.84 1.36 16.55
C SER A 162 -12.28 1.08 16.98
N VAL A 163 -13.17 0.73 16.04
CA VAL A 163 -14.54 0.27 16.35
C VAL A 163 -14.50 -1.10 17.04
N LEU A 164 -13.71 -2.03 16.49
CA LEU A 164 -13.54 -3.36 17.08
C LEU A 164 -12.86 -3.30 18.46
N LEU A 165 -11.90 -2.39 18.64
CA LEU A 165 -11.26 -2.09 19.93
C LEU A 165 -12.27 -1.56 20.94
N ALA A 166 -13.13 -0.62 20.55
CA ALA A 166 -14.16 -0.06 21.42
C ALA A 166 -15.13 -1.15 21.91
N ASP A 167 -15.47 -2.12 21.05
CA ASP A 167 -16.27 -3.28 21.44
C ASP A 167 -15.55 -4.21 22.44
N TYR A 168 -14.25 -4.45 22.24
CA TYR A 168 -13.46 -5.21 23.21
C TYR A 168 -13.39 -4.51 24.59
N VAL A 169 -13.25 -3.18 24.58
CA VAL A 169 -13.25 -2.36 25.80
C VAL A 169 -14.61 -2.40 26.50
N ARG A 170 -15.72 -2.20 25.76
CA ARG A 170 -17.08 -2.17 26.35
C ARG A 170 -17.44 -3.52 26.98
N LEU A 171 -17.04 -4.64 26.39
CA LEU A 171 -17.14 -5.98 27.01
C LEU A 171 -16.33 -6.06 28.30
N GLY A 172 -15.15 -5.45 28.34
CA GLY A 172 -14.28 -5.43 29.50
C GLY A 172 -14.84 -4.73 30.73
N VAL A 173 -15.63 -3.67 30.51
CA VAL A 173 -16.29 -2.89 31.58
C VAL A 173 -17.76 -3.28 31.81
N GLY A 174 -18.29 -4.25 31.05
CA GLY A 174 -19.63 -4.81 31.26
C GLY A 174 -20.78 -4.02 30.63
N LEU A 175 -20.51 -3.22 29.59
CA LEU A 175 -21.54 -2.51 28.82
C LEU A 175 -22.19 -3.43 27.77
N ASP A 176 -23.48 -3.22 27.51
CA ASP A 176 -24.25 -3.94 26.50
C ASP A 176 -23.93 -3.43 25.08
N ARG A 177 -24.43 -4.11 24.06
CA ARG A 177 -24.33 -3.69 22.67
C ARG A 177 -25.28 -2.53 22.39
N PHE A 178 -24.90 -1.69 21.42
CA PHE A 178 -25.79 -0.74 20.78
C PHE A 178 -26.92 -1.47 20.03
N LYS A 179 -28.14 -0.96 20.15
CA LYS A 179 -29.38 -1.50 19.56
C LYS A 179 -30.08 -0.40 18.75
N PRO A 180 -29.63 -0.12 17.51
CA PRO A 180 -30.22 0.93 16.69
C PRO A 180 -31.66 0.60 16.29
N SER A 181 -32.52 1.63 16.16
CA SER A 181 -33.83 1.48 15.53
C SER A 181 -33.73 1.55 14.01
N ASP A 182 -34.72 1.04 13.29
CA ASP A 182 -34.79 1.10 11.82
C ASP A 182 -34.59 2.51 11.26
N THR A 183 -35.10 3.54 11.97
CA THR A 183 -34.95 4.94 11.56
C THR A 183 -33.50 5.40 11.67
N VAL A 184 -32.76 4.91 12.69
CA VAL A 184 -31.33 5.19 12.84
C VAL A 184 -30.52 4.48 11.76
N LEU A 185 -30.86 3.22 11.42
CA LEU A 185 -30.22 2.50 10.31
C LEU A 185 -30.37 3.24 8.98
N LYS A 186 -31.61 3.65 8.66
CA LYS A 186 -31.90 4.44 7.45
C LYS A 186 -31.25 5.81 7.44
N ARG A 187 -31.08 6.43 8.61
CA ARG A 187 -30.28 7.65 8.77
C ARG A 187 -28.82 7.41 8.38
N TYR A 188 -28.20 6.32 8.84
CA TYR A 188 -26.81 6.01 8.52
C TYR A 188 -26.62 5.77 7.01
N SER A 189 -27.45 4.94 6.38
CA SER A 189 -27.37 4.70 4.92
C SER A 189 -27.59 5.97 4.10
N THR A 190 -28.58 6.80 4.48
CA THR A 190 -28.83 8.09 3.81
C THR A 190 -27.65 9.06 3.95
N GLU A 191 -27.04 9.13 5.13
CA GLU A 191 -25.94 10.06 5.42
C GLU A 191 -24.64 9.65 4.72
N VAL A 192 -24.37 8.34 4.62
CA VAL A 192 -23.26 7.77 3.85
C VAL A 192 -23.44 8.08 2.35
N ASP A 193 -24.63 7.83 1.79
CA ASP A 193 -24.95 8.18 0.41
C ASP A 193 -24.78 9.68 0.12
N ASP A 194 -25.31 10.53 0.98
CA ASP A 194 -25.22 11.97 0.84
C ASP A 194 -23.76 12.42 0.83
N TYR A 195 -22.92 11.84 1.69
CA TYR A 195 -21.51 12.18 1.76
C TYR A 195 -20.74 11.76 0.51
N ILE A 196 -20.98 10.55 -0.03
CA ILE A 196 -20.36 10.11 -1.29
C ILE A 196 -20.74 11.06 -2.44
N ASN A 197 -22.04 11.34 -2.58
CA ASN A 197 -22.58 12.02 -3.75
C ASN A 197 -22.45 13.54 -3.70
N ARG A 198 -22.40 14.14 -2.51
CA ARG A 198 -22.46 15.60 -2.33
C ARG A 198 -21.22 16.20 -1.69
N VAL A 199 -20.32 15.38 -1.12
CA VAL A 199 -19.12 15.86 -0.44
C VAL A 199 -17.85 15.37 -1.12
N THR A 200 -17.63 14.06 -1.18
CA THR A 200 -16.41 13.50 -1.79
C THR A 200 -16.59 12.04 -2.20
N ALA A 201 -16.12 11.72 -3.40
CA ALA A 201 -15.93 10.34 -3.83
C ALA A 201 -14.93 9.61 -2.91
N LYS A 202 -15.17 8.32 -2.68
CA LYS A 202 -14.36 7.44 -1.83
C LYS A 202 -13.77 6.26 -2.61
N GLN A 203 -12.88 5.52 -1.95
CA GLN A 203 -12.30 4.32 -2.54
C GLN A 203 -13.33 3.22 -2.64
N TYR A 204 -14.22 3.15 -1.65
CA TYR A 204 -15.31 2.21 -1.60
C TYR A 204 -16.63 2.95 -1.36
N SER A 205 -17.66 2.54 -2.09
CA SER A 205 -19.00 3.11 -2.04
C SER A 205 -19.97 1.97 -1.74
N PRO A 206 -20.26 1.68 -0.46
CA PRO A 206 -21.22 0.65 -0.10
C PRO A 206 -22.61 1.04 -0.58
N GLU A 207 -23.40 0.04 -0.95
CA GLU A 207 -24.83 0.22 -1.15
C GLU A 207 -25.54 0.46 0.19
N ARG A 208 -26.81 0.92 0.15
CA ARG A 208 -27.58 1.17 1.38
C ARG A 208 -27.73 -0.07 2.25
N GLU A 209 -28.00 -1.21 1.61
CA GLU A 209 -28.19 -2.50 2.28
C GLU A 209 -26.93 -2.94 3.03
N GLU A 210 -25.75 -2.69 2.45
CA GLU A 210 -24.46 -2.91 3.10
C GLU A 210 -24.27 -2.03 4.33
N THR A 211 -24.57 -0.74 4.21
CA THR A 211 -24.44 0.21 5.31
C THR A 211 -25.38 -0.15 6.46
N GLU A 212 -26.62 -0.52 6.15
CA GLU A 212 -27.62 -0.93 7.14
C GLU A 212 -27.21 -2.22 7.85
N MET A 213 -26.72 -3.22 7.12
CA MET A 213 -26.22 -4.48 7.71
C MET A 213 -25.06 -4.24 8.68
N ILE A 214 -24.09 -3.41 8.31
CA ILE A 214 -22.99 -3.03 9.22
C ILE A 214 -23.55 -2.29 10.43
N ALA A 215 -24.42 -1.30 10.23
CA ALA A 215 -24.96 -0.49 11.32
C ALA A 215 -25.80 -1.29 12.32
N GLU A 216 -26.52 -2.30 11.86
CA GLU A 216 -27.31 -3.20 12.72
C GLU A 216 -26.42 -4.10 13.60
N ASN A 217 -25.28 -4.55 13.07
CA ASN A 217 -24.45 -5.56 13.71
C ASN A 217 -23.26 -5.01 14.49
N VAL A 218 -22.83 -3.77 14.23
CA VAL A 218 -21.76 -3.13 15.02
C VAL A 218 -22.27 -2.85 16.45
N PRO A 219 -21.60 -3.38 17.49
CA PRO A 219 -22.10 -3.35 18.86
C PRO A 219 -21.80 -2.06 19.64
N VAL A 220 -21.13 -1.09 19.02
CA VAL A 220 -20.89 0.25 19.58
C VAL A 220 -21.52 1.29 18.66
N GLU A 221 -22.04 2.38 19.21
CA GLU A 221 -22.56 3.45 18.35
C GLU A 221 -21.40 4.20 17.69
N VAL A 222 -21.37 4.22 16.37
CA VAL A 222 -20.41 5.03 15.60
C VAL A 222 -21.11 6.33 15.22
N THR A 223 -20.81 7.41 15.92
CA THR A 223 -21.42 8.73 15.76
C THR A 223 -20.35 9.81 15.61
N GLY A 224 -20.70 11.09 15.79
CA GLY A 224 -19.75 12.18 15.67
C GLY A 224 -20.41 13.55 15.59
N SER A 225 -19.59 14.59 15.80
CA SER A 225 -19.99 15.97 15.51
C SER A 225 -20.10 16.18 13.99
N PRO A 226 -20.96 17.11 13.54
CA PRO A 226 -21.06 17.42 12.11
C PRO A 226 -19.73 18.00 11.61
N THR A 227 -19.28 17.54 10.45
CA THR A 227 -18.07 18.06 9.79
C THR A 227 -18.39 18.86 8.54
N GLU A 228 -19.61 18.74 8.03
CA GLU A 228 -20.09 19.45 6.85
C GLU A 228 -21.21 20.42 7.22
N GLU A 229 -21.34 21.49 6.45
CA GLU A 229 -22.46 22.43 6.59
C GLU A 229 -23.77 21.91 5.99
N LEU A 230 -23.70 20.81 5.22
CA LEU A 230 -24.84 20.22 4.55
C LEU A 230 -25.68 19.39 5.52
N ASP A 231 -27.00 19.59 5.44
CA ASP A 231 -27.97 18.69 6.04
C ASP A 231 -28.04 17.36 5.30
N VAL A 232 -28.30 16.30 6.07
CA VAL A 232 -28.77 15.02 5.55
C VAL A 232 -30.08 15.21 4.78
N SER A 233 -30.26 14.47 3.71
CA SER A 233 -31.41 14.58 2.81
C SER A 233 -32.71 14.06 3.44
N ASN A 234 -32.63 13.08 4.35
CA ASN A 234 -33.79 12.50 5.05
C ASN A 234 -33.42 12.03 6.48
N TYR A 235 -34.42 11.60 7.27
CA TYR A 235 -34.25 11.09 8.65
C TYR A 235 -33.62 12.13 9.61
N LYS A 236 -34.22 13.33 9.61
CA LYS A 236 -33.88 14.45 10.50
C LYS A 236 -34.58 14.33 11.86
N ASP A 237 -34.08 15.09 12.83
CA ASP A 237 -34.68 15.32 14.15
C ASP A 237 -34.87 14.02 14.94
N LEU A 238 -33.86 13.15 14.90
CA LEU A 238 -33.85 11.90 15.67
C LEU A 238 -33.25 12.14 17.06
N ASP A 239 -33.97 11.74 18.11
CA ASP A 239 -33.50 11.87 19.51
C ASP A 239 -32.12 11.23 19.74
N ARG A 240 -31.81 10.16 18.99
CA ARG A 240 -30.52 9.46 19.07
C ARG A 240 -29.36 10.25 18.46
N VAL A 241 -29.62 11.13 17.50
CA VAL A 241 -28.60 11.81 16.68
C VAL A 241 -28.60 13.30 16.97
N ASP A 242 -27.50 13.80 17.54
CA ASP A 242 -27.38 15.18 18.05
C ASP A 242 -27.41 16.28 16.95
N THR A 243 -27.54 15.92 15.67
CA THR A 243 -27.50 16.86 14.55
C THR A 243 -28.24 16.38 13.29
N ASN A 244 -28.68 17.32 12.46
CA ASN A 244 -29.20 17.07 11.12
C ASN A 244 -28.15 17.26 10.02
N LYS A 245 -26.95 17.72 10.36
CA LYS A 245 -25.84 17.88 9.42
C LYS A 245 -25.08 16.57 9.22
N ILE A 246 -24.35 16.48 8.12
CA ILE A 246 -23.54 15.30 7.79
C ILE A 246 -22.32 15.20 8.73
N ARG A 247 -22.18 14.02 9.34
CA ARG A 247 -21.09 13.61 10.23
C ARG A 247 -20.02 12.88 9.43
N GLY A 248 -19.10 13.62 8.81
CA GLY A 248 -18.08 13.03 7.95
C GLY A 248 -17.16 12.04 8.66
N GLY A 249 -16.93 12.17 9.98
CA GLY A 249 -16.20 11.18 10.76
C GLY A 249 -16.88 9.80 10.77
N LEU A 250 -18.20 9.76 11.00
CA LEU A 250 -19.00 8.55 10.85
C LEU A 250 -18.93 8.02 9.41
N CYS A 251 -19.15 8.89 8.42
CA CYS A 251 -19.13 8.47 7.02
C CYS A 251 -17.79 7.84 6.65
N LEU A 252 -16.65 8.39 7.08
CA LEU A 252 -15.33 7.79 6.84
C LEU A 252 -15.19 6.38 7.43
N VAL A 253 -15.75 6.13 8.61
CA VAL A 253 -15.77 4.78 9.24
C VAL A 253 -16.67 3.83 8.47
N TYR A 254 -17.82 4.30 7.95
CA TYR A 254 -18.74 3.51 7.12
C TYR A 254 -18.42 3.53 5.61
N LEU A 255 -17.23 3.98 5.22
CA LEU A 255 -16.77 4.00 3.82
C LEU A 255 -15.44 3.26 3.70
N ASP A 256 -14.34 3.98 3.88
CA ASP A 256 -12.98 3.43 3.75
C ASP A 256 -12.56 2.60 4.99
N GLY A 257 -13.38 2.59 6.05
CA GLY A 257 -13.21 1.86 7.31
C GLY A 257 -13.82 0.47 7.29
N LEU A 258 -14.92 0.27 8.01
CA LEU A 258 -15.57 -1.03 8.23
C LEU A 258 -15.87 -1.79 6.92
N PRO A 259 -16.53 -1.20 5.90
CA PRO A 259 -16.88 -1.93 4.69
C PRO A 259 -15.62 -2.36 3.91
N LEU A 260 -14.75 -1.40 3.58
CA LEU A 260 -13.53 -1.65 2.80
C LEU A 260 -12.52 -2.56 3.54
N LYS A 261 -12.55 -2.60 4.88
CA LYS A 261 -11.63 -3.41 5.69
C LYS A 261 -12.27 -4.64 6.31
N ALA A 262 -13.49 -5.00 5.91
CA ALA A 262 -14.16 -6.22 6.34
C ALA A 262 -13.32 -7.50 6.15
N PRO A 263 -12.58 -7.72 5.03
CA PRO A 263 -11.73 -8.90 4.89
C PRO A 263 -10.62 -8.97 5.97
N LYS A 264 -10.03 -7.82 6.32
CA LYS A 264 -9.04 -7.75 7.39
C LYS A 264 -9.67 -8.06 8.75
N ILE A 265 -10.86 -7.52 9.04
CA ILE A 265 -11.61 -7.82 10.27
C ILE A 265 -11.88 -9.33 10.35
N LYS A 266 -12.41 -9.94 9.29
CA LYS A 266 -12.65 -11.40 9.21
C LYS A 266 -11.40 -12.19 9.60
N LYS A 267 -10.24 -11.87 9.00
CA LYS A 267 -8.96 -12.53 9.34
C LYS A 267 -8.58 -12.40 10.82
N ARG A 268 -8.89 -11.28 11.46
CA ARG A 268 -8.63 -11.06 12.90
C ARG A 268 -9.58 -11.90 13.76
N ILE A 269 -10.87 -11.89 13.43
CA ILE A 269 -11.88 -12.70 14.12
C ILE A 269 -11.55 -14.19 14.01
N GLU A 270 -11.12 -14.67 12.84
CA GLU A 270 -10.69 -16.06 12.64
C GLU A 270 -9.40 -16.42 13.37
N LYS A 271 -8.45 -15.48 13.48
CA LYS A 271 -7.14 -15.73 14.10
C LYS A 271 -7.18 -15.70 15.64
N TRP A 272 -7.88 -14.74 16.23
CA TRP A 272 -7.86 -14.49 17.68
C TRP A 272 -9.19 -14.00 18.25
N GLY A 273 -10.29 -14.01 17.50
CA GLY A 273 -11.60 -13.54 17.96
C GLY A 273 -12.10 -14.28 19.19
N GLU A 274 -11.92 -15.60 19.25
CA GLU A 274 -12.32 -16.44 20.41
C GLU A 274 -11.55 -16.08 21.69
N GLU A 275 -10.22 -15.91 21.59
CA GLU A 275 -9.37 -15.52 22.73
C GLU A 275 -9.81 -14.16 23.32
N PHE A 276 -10.31 -13.26 22.47
CA PHE A 276 -10.70 -11.90 22.84
C PHE A 276 -12.22 -11.74 23.09
N GLY A 277 -13.02 -12.81 22.96
CA GLY A 277 -14.47 -12.73 23.18
C GLY A 277 -15.22 -11.90 22.12
N LEU A 278 -14.76 -11.95 20.87
CA LEU A 278 -15.28 -11.17 19.73
C LEU A 278 -15.98 -12.06 18.68
N GLU A 279 -16.39 -13.28 19.04
CA GLU A 279 -17.00 -14.24 18.12
C GLU A 279 -18.34 -13.74 17.57
N HIS A 280 -19.02 -12.82 18.26
CA HIS A 280 -20.24 -12.19 17.75
C HIS A 280 -19.99 -11.34 16.49
N TRP A 281 -18.75 -11.04 16.11
CA TRP A 281 -18.41 -10.40 14.82
C TRP A 281 -18.44 -11.35 13.62
N ASN A 282 -18.82 -12.63 13.80
CA ASN A 282 -18.90 -13.58 12.68
C ASN A 282 -19.86 -13.15 11.56
N TRP A 283 -20.78 -12.22 11.80
CA TRP A 283 -21.64 -11.58 10.78
C TRP A 283 -20.83 -10.91 9.65
N ILE A 284 -19.54 -10.60 9.88
CA ILE A 284 -18.67 -10.04 8.84
C ILE A 284 -18.53 -10.98 7.63
N LYS A 285 -18.72 -12.28 7.83
CA LYS A 285 -18.74 -13.27 6.74
C LYS A 285 -19.97 -13.07 5.86
N ASP A 286 -21.14 -12.95 6.49
CA ASP A 286 -22.40 -12.68 5.81
C ASP A 286 -22.34 -11.32 5.07
N TYR A 287 -21.68 -10.32 5.66
CA TYR A 287 -21.44 -9.02 5.00
C TYR A 287 -20.57 -9.15 3.75
N LEU A 288 -19.49 -9.94 3.82
CA LEU A 288 -18.62 -10.16 2.65
C LEU A 288 -19.33 -10.93 1.54
N ASP A 289 -20.25 -11.84 1.88
CA ASP A 289 -21.08 -12.52 0.90
C ASP A 289 -22.08 -11.55 0.24
N LEU A 290 -22.73 -10.68 1.02
CA LEU A 290 -23.59 -9.60 0.50
C LEU A 290 -22.81 -8.64 -0.43
N GLN A 291 -21.63 -8.21 -0.01
CA GLN A 291 -20.73 -7.35 -0.79
C GLN A 291 -20.41 -8.00 -2.15
N LYS A 292 -20.06 -9.29 -2.14
CA LYS A 292 -19.84 -10.04 -3.39
C LYS A 292 -21.10 -10.09 -4.25
N GLU A 293 -22.26 -10.36 -3.68
CA GLU A 293 -23.52 -10.43 -4.43
C GLU A 293 -23.86 -9.11 -5.13
N LEU A 294 -23.77 -7.98 -4.42
CA LEU A 294 -24.13 -6.66 -4.95
C LEU A 294 -23.13 -6.13 -5.97
N HIS A 295 -21.83 -6.36 -5.76
CA HIS A 295 -20.76 -5.86 -6.64
C HIS A 295 -20.28 -6.88 -7.68
N SER A 296 -20.90 -8.07 -7.76
CA SER A 296 -20.57 -9.16 -8.71
C SER A 296 -20.76 -8.85 -10.20
N SER A 297 -21.19 -7.64 -10.57
CA SER A 297 -21.24 -7.20 -11.97
C SER A 297 -19.99 -6.47 -12.46
N GLY A 298 -18.96 -6.33 -11.63
CA GLY A 298 -17.64 -5.92 -12.10
C GLY A 298 -16.70 -5.42 -11.02
N GLU A 299 -16.31 -6.25 -10.05
CA GLU A 299 -15.24 -5.87 -9.12
C GLU A 299 -14.58 -7.12 -8.49
N ASP A 300 -13.52 -7.62 -9.12
CA ASP A 300 -12.52 -8.44 -8.44
C ASP A 300 -11.72 -7.51 -7.51
N ASP A 301 -12.22 -7.27 -6.29
CA ASP A 301 -11.42 -6.73 -5.19
C ASP A 301 -11.02 -7.82 -4.20
N GLU A 302 -9.71 -7.97 -4.08
CA GLU A 302 -8.97 -8.33 -2.87
C GLU A 302 -9.54 -9.50 -2.02
N GLU A 303 -9.72 -10.67 -2.64
CA GLU A 303 -9.24 -11.99 -2.18
C GLU A 303 -9.97 -13.11 -2.92
N GLU A 304 -9.32 -13.71 -3.93
CA GLU A 304 -9.71 -15.05 -4.37
C GLU A 304 -9.24 -16.06 -3.32
N ASP A 305 -10.23 -16.70 -2.67
CA ASP A 305 -10.09 -17.81 -1.75
C ASP A 305 -9.10 -18.90 -2.26
N GLU A 306 -8.32 -19.44 -1.31
CA GLU A 306 -7.35 -20.54 -1.49
C GLU A 306 -7.98 -21.92 -1.78
N LYS A 307 -8.93 -21.98 -2.71
CA LYS A 307 -9.51 -23.27 -3.15
C LYS A 307 -9.64 -23.29 -4.67
N ASP A 308 -8.49 -23.49 -5.33
CA ASP A 308 -8.34 -24.32 -6.54
C ASP A 308 -6.88 -24.24 -7.03
N GLU A 309 -6.14 -25.35 -6.89
CA GLU A 309 -4.71 -25.50 -7.23
C GLU A 309 -4.40 -25.58 -8.74
N GLU A 310 -5.32 -25.17 -9.62
CA GLU A 310 -5.06 -25.14 -11.06
C GLU A 310 -4.82 -23.70 -11.57
N LYS A 311 -3.53 -23.34 -11.68
CA LYS A 311 -2.92 -22.29 -12.54
C LYS A 311 -3.91 -21.28 -13.18
N LYS A 312 -4.63 -20.49 -12.39
CA LYS A 312 -5.29 -19.29 -12.92
C LYS A 312 -4.22 -18.31 -13.38
N LYS A 313 -4.19 -18.05 -14.69
CA LYS A 313 -3.32 -17.07 -15.34
C LYS A 313 -3.70 -15.69 -14.79
N TYR A 314 -2.71 -14.88 -14.43
CA TYR A 314 -2.93 -13.49 -14.01
C TYR A 314 -3.80 -12.73 -15.02
N THR A 315 -4.86 -12.07 -14.53
CA THR A 315 -5.74 -11.22 -15.33
C THR A 315 -5.35 -9.75 -15.07
N PRO A 316 -4.93 -9.01 -16.12
CA PRO A 316 -4.64 -7.58 -16.01
C PRO A 316 -5.83 -6.76 -15.49
N SER A 317 -5.55 -5.66 -14.78
CA SER A 317 -6.58 -4.82 -14.14
C SER A 317 -6.49 -3.38 -14.64
N ASP A 318 -7.63 -2.81 -15.01
CA ASP A 318 -7.75 -1.42 -15.47
C ASP A 318 -8.05 -0.41 -14.35
N LYS A 319 -8.11 -0.86 -13.09
CA LYS A 319 -8.47 -0.02 -11.93
C LYS A 319 -7.65 1.28 -11.81
N TYR A 320 -6.36 1.24 -12.17
CA TYR A 320 -5.52 2.45 -12.13
C TYR A 320 -5.92 3.53 -13.16
N LEU A 321 -6.71 3.16 -14.19
CA LEU A 321 -7.25 4.07 -15.20
C LEU A 321 -8.53 4.79 -14.75
N GLY A 322 -9.30 4.22 -13.81
CA GLY A 322 -10.63 4.73 -13.43
C GLY A 322 -10.66 6.13 -12.81
N SER A 323 -9.51 6.70 -12.45
CA SER A 323 -9.38 8.02 -11.78
C SER A 323 -8.40 8.95 -12.51
N LEU A 324 -8.33 8.83 -13.84
CA LEU A 324 -7.50 9.68 -14.68
C LEU A 324 -7.97 11.14 -14.64
N THR A 325 -7.18 12.01 -14.02
CA THR A 325 -7.33 13.46 -14.12
C THR A 325 -6.57 13.99 -15.31
N ALA A 326 -7.05 15.07 -15.93
CA ALA A 326 -6.34 15.75 -17.01
C ALA A 326 -4.89 16.09 -16.60
N GLY A 327 -3.94 15.86 -17.50
CA GLY A 327 -2.51 16.10 -17.27
C GLY A 327 -1.72 14.93 -16.67
N ARG A 328 -2.36 13.79 -16.34
CA ARG A 328 -1.67 12.55 -15.96
C ARG A 328 -1.54 11.61 -17.16
N PRO A 329 -0.32 11.34 -17.67
CA PRO A 329 -0.15 10.42 -18.79
C PRO A 329 -0.37 8.96 -18.38
N ILE A 330 -0.74 8.14 -19.36
CA ILE A 330 -0.79 6.69 -19.24
C ILE A 330 0.46 6.14 -19.92
N PHE A 331 1.34 5.47 -19.16
CA PHE A 331 2.58 4.92 -19.71
C PHE A 331 2.39 3.55 -20.38
N GLY A 332 1.46 2.74 -19.89
CA GLY A 332 1.11 1.46 -20.48
C GLY A 332 -0.35 1.14 -20.17
N HIS A 333 -0.98 0.32 -21.02
CA HIS A 333 -2.29 -0.26 -20.73
C HIS A 333 -2.14 -1.61 -20.01
N PRO A 334 -3.20 -2.09 -19.33
CA PRO A 334 -3.19 -3.36 -18.59
C PRO A 334 -2.59 -4.52 -19.38
N GLY A 335 -1.54 -5.17 -18.87
CA GLY A 335 -0.87 -6.30 -19.51
C GLY A 335 -0.39 -6.09 -20.96
N ARG A 336 -0.26 -4.84 -21.43
CA ARG A 336 0.05 -4.55 -22.83
C ARG A 336 1.55 -4.72 -23.12
N LYS A 337 1.85 -5.43 -24.22
CA LYS A 337 3.19 -5.51 -24.82
C LYS A 337 3.79 -4.10 -25.00
N GLY A 338 5.09 -3.97 -24.72
CA GLY A 338 5.86 -2.72 -24.86
C GLY A 338 5.79 -1.83 -23.61
N GLY A 339 4.91 -2.17 -22.66
CA GLY A 339 4.92 -1.59 -21.31
C GLY A 339 6.17 -1.97 -20.51
N PHE A 340 6.14 -1.69 -19.21
CA PHE A 340 7.23 -2.08 -18.31
C PHE A 340 7.30 -3.59 -18.14
N ARG A 341 8.50 -4.16 -18.32
CA ARG A 341 8.75 -5.58 -18.00
C ARG A 341 9.07 -5.70 -16.52
N LEU A 342 8.28 -6.50 -15.80
CA LEU A 342 8.55 -6.82 -14.39
C LEU A 342 9.93 -7.48 -14.26
N ARG A 343 10.80 -6.94 -13.40
CA ARG A 343 12.00 -7.61 -12.91
C ARG A 343 12.00 -7.60 -11.40
N TYR A 344 12.22 -8.75 -10.78
CA TYR A 344 12.35 -8.80 -9.32
C TYR A 344 13.70 -8.27 -8.89
N GLY A 345 13.73 -7.41 -7.87
CA GLY A 345 15.00 -6.99 -7.27
C GLY A 345 14.90 -5.83 -6.30
N HIS A 346 15.97 -5.67 -5.53
CA HIS A 346 16.12 -4.63 -4.53
C HIS A 346 17.45 -3.90 -4.75
N THR A 347 17.42 -2.58 -4.74
CA THR A 347 18.58 -1.69 -4.89
C THR A 347 18.76 -0.87 -3.63
N ARG A 348 19.72 0.07 -3.65
CA ARG A 348 19.89 1.03 -2.55
C ARG A 348 18.79 2.10 -2.52
N THR A 349 18.01 2.22 -3.60
CA THR A 349 17.08 3.33 -3.81
C THR A 349 15.62 2.90 -3.82
N ASN A 350 15.31 1.64 -4.16
CA ASN A 350 13.96 1.08 -4.05
C ASN A 350 13.76 0.31 -2.72
N GLY A 351 12.57 -0.29 -2.56
CA GLY A 351 12.15 -0.91 -1.29
C GLY A 351 11.06 -0.09 -0.61
N LEU A 352 10.55 -0.61 0.51
CA LEU A 352 9.38 -0.09 1.26
C LEU A 352 8.07 -0.01 0.45
N ALA A 353 8.02 0.87 -0.56
CA ALA A 353 6.91 1.04 -1.51
C ALA A 353 7.41 1.59 -2.87
N ALA A 354 8.73 1.77 -3.02
CA ALA A 354 9.36 2.35 -4.18
C ALA A 354 9.82 1.26 -5.16
N THR A 355 9.72 1.57 -6.45
CA THR A 355 10.19 0.73 -7.56
C THR A 355 11.24 1.49 -8.36
N SER A 356 12.10 0.77 -9.08
CA SER A 356 13.12 1.42 -9.92
C SER A 356 12.84 1.30 -11.40
N PHE A 357 13.22 2.35 -12.12
CA PHE A 357 13.13 2.49 -13.55
C PHE A 357 14.48 2.90 -14.11
N HIS A 358 14.72 2.58 -15.37
CA HIS A 358 15.93 3.02 -16.05
C HIS A 358 15.93 4.55 -16.21
N PRO A 359 17.03 5.27 -15.92
CA PRO A 359 17.10 6.73 -16.05
C PRO A 359 16.78 7.23 -17.47
N ALA A 360 17.13 6.47 -18.51
CA ALA A 360 16.73 6.79 -19.87
C ALA A 360 15.20 6.77 -20.05
N THR A 361 14.49 5.83 -19.41
CA THR A 361 13.02 5.76 -19.44
C THR A 361 12.39 7.01 -18.81
N LEU A 362 12.94 7.47 -17.69
CA LEU A 362 12.49 8.70 -17.03
C LEU A 362 12.62 9.90 -17.99
N GLU A 363 13.68 9.95 -18.79
CA GLU A 363 13.91 11.06 -19.73
C GLU A 363 13.01 10.97 -20.98
N ILE A 364 12.93 9.81 -21.66
CA ILE A 364 12.15 9.67 -22.91
C ILE A 364 10.64 9.77 -22.70
N THR A 365 10.16 9.59 -21.48
CA THR A 365 8.74 9.79 -21.12
C THR A 365 8.42 11.28 -20.86
N GLU A 366 9.11 12.17 -21.59
CA GLU A 366 9.08 13.63 -21.47
C GLU A 366 9.29 14.14 -20.04
N ARG A 367 9.98 13.36 -19.19
CA ARG A 367 10.20 13.65 -17.76
C ARG A 367 8.92 13.74 -16.93
N PHE A 368 7.79 13.17 -17.40
CA PHE A 368 6.64 12.94 -16.53
C PHE A 368 6.97 11.90 -15.46
N LEU A 369 7.73 10.87 -15.82
CA LEU A 369 8.39 10.02 -14.85
C LEU A 369 9.68 10.68 -14.38
N ALA A 370 9.77 10.91 -13.08
CA ALA A 370 10.95 11.46 -12.43
C ALA A 370 11.19 10.77 -11.10
N ILE A 371 12.36 11.02 -10.52
CA ILE A 371 12.70 10.54 -9.19
C ILE A 371 11.74 11.19 -8.20
N GLY A 372 11.00 10.37 -7.45
CA GLY A 372 9.98 10.83 -6.51
C GLY A 372 8.58 10.97 -7.11
N THR A 373 8.39 10.81 -8.42
CA THR A 373 7.04 10.82 -9.02
C THR A 373 6.26 9.62 -8.50
N GLN A 374 5.11 9.89 -7.88
CA GLN A 374 4.15 8.85 -7.54
C GLN A 374 3.42 8.38 -8.80
N MET A 375 3.49 7.08 -9.08
CA MET A 375 2.74 6.42 -10.14
C MET A 375 1.65 5.56 -9.54
N LYS A 376 0.53 5.44 -10.25
CA LYS A 376 -0.41 4.33 -10.01
C LYS A 376 0.04 3.16 -10.86
N ILE A 377 0.04 1.96 -10.29
CA ILE A 377 0.47 0.74 -10.97
C ILE A 377 -0.66 -0.28 -10.95
N GLU A 378 -0.58 -1.23 -11.87
CA GLU A 378 -1.53 -2.33 -11.99
C GLU A 378 -1.25 -3.44 -10.95
N TYR A 379 0.02 -3.73 -10.69
CA TYR A 379 0.47 -4.85 -9.87
C TYR A 379 1.89 -4.61 -9.35
N PRO A 380 2.28 -5.07 -8.13
CA PRO A 380 1.48 -5.76 -7.11
C PRO A 380 0.73 -4.81 -6.15
N GLY A 381 1.07 -3.51 -6.14
CA GLY A 381 0.42 -2.49 -5.30
C GLY A 381 -0.53 -1.58 -6.07
N LYS A 382 -1.08 -0.56 -5.40
CA LYS A 382 -1.93 0.48 -6.03
C LYS A 382 -1.12 1.66 -6.55
N ALA A 383 0.02 1.93 -5.91
CA ALA A 383 0.89 3.03 -6.24
C ALA A 383 2.34 2.68 -5.91
N THR A 384 3.26 3.41 -6.52
CA THR A 384 4.69 3.33 -6.21
C THR A 384 5.34 4.70 -6.41
N VAL A 385 6.53 4.87 -5.88
CA VAL A 385 7.38 6.04 -6.11
C VAL A 385 8.54 5.63 -7.01
N GLY A 386 8.77 6.41 -8.07
CA GLY A 386 9.83 6.16 -9.04
C GLY A 386 11.22 6.47 -8.49
N THR A 387 12.15 5.52 -8.65
CA THR A 387 13.56 5.65 -8.30
C THR A 387 14.45 5.20 -9.46
N PRO A 388 15.72 5.62 -9.55
CA PRO A 388 16.58 5.23 -10.67
C PRO A 388 17.29 3.89 -10.41
N CYS A 389 17.45 3.09 -11.47
CA CYS A 389 18.39 1.97 -11.54
C CYS A 389 18.92 1.84 -12.98
N ASP A 390 20.21 2.01 -13.16
CA ASP A 390 20.91 2.07 -14.46
C ASP A 390 21.47 0.71 -14.92
N THR A 391 21.27 -0.35 -14.14
CA THR A 391 21.74 -1.71 -14.46
C THR A 391 20.66 -2.62 -15.03
N ILE A 392 19.40 -2.16 -15.08
CA ILE A 392 18.26 -2.92 -15.62
C ILE A 392 18.06 -2.64 -17.11
N HIS A 393 17.21 -3.41 -17.79
CA HIS A 393 17.04 -3.25 -19.22
C HIS A 393 16.45 -1.85 -19.54
N PRO A 394 17.14 -1.03 -20.35
CA PRO A 394 16.67 0.30 -20.75
C PRO A 394 15.49 0.25 -21.73
N PRO A 395 14.91 1.40 -22.08
CA PRO A 395 13.91 1.44 -23.14
C PRO A 395 14.52 1.20 -24.52
N VAL A 396 13.68 0.77 -25.45
CA VAL A 396 14.02 0.62 -26.87
C VAL A 396 13.06 1.46 -27.69
N VAL A 397 13.60 2.27 -28.59
CA VAL A 397 12.85 3.26 -29.37
C VAL A 397 13.09 3.07 -30.86
N ARG A 398 12.09 3.43 -31.66
CA ARG A 398 12.23 3.67 -33.10
C ARG A 398 12.39 5.16 -33.34
N LEU A 399 13.36 5.53 -34.16
CA LEU A 399 13.60 6.91 -34.57
C LEU A 399 12.84 7.27 -35.85
N ASN A 400 12.70 8.56 -36.14
CA ASN A 400 11.99 9.08 -37.33
C ASN A 400 12.55 8.57 -38.67
N ASN A 401 13.82 8.13 -38.71
CA ASN A 401 14.43 7.52 -39.89
C ASN A 401 14.18 6.00 -39.99
N GLY A 402 13.53 5.40 -38.99
CA GLY A 402 13.22 3.98 -38.89
C GLY A 402 14.27 3.15 -38.16
N ASP A 403 15.35 3.75 -37.66
CA ASP A 403 16.34 3.03 -36.85
C ASP A 403 15.74 2.59 -35.51
N VAL A 404 16.14 1.42 -35.03
CA VAL A 404 15.76 0.92 -33.71
C VAL A 404 16.99 0.90 -32.80
N VAL A 405 16.89 1.62 -31.69
CA VAL A 405 18.00 1.87 -30.77
C VAL A 405 17.60 1.51 -29.35
N LYS A 406 18.49 0.80 -28.65
CA LYS A 406 18.40 0.57 -27.20
C LYS A 406 19.09 1.74 -26.50
N VAL A 407 18.39 2.44 -25.62
CA VAL A 407 18.87 3.72 -25.05
C VAL A 407 19.47 3.50 -23.67
N ASP A 408 20.75 3.12 -23.63
CA ASP A 408 21.42 2.64 -22.41
C ASP A 408 21.77 3.77 -21.42
N THR A 409 21.73 5.04 -21.81
CA THR A 409 22.06 6.16 -20.90
C THR A 409 21.03 7.29 -20.93
N ARG A 410 21.00 8.08 -19.85
CA ARG A 410 20.16 9.27 -19.78
C ARG A 410 20.61 10.35 -20.78
N GLU A 411 21.91 10.49 -20.96
CA GLU A 411 22.53 11.45 -21.88
C GLU A 411 22.10 11.14 -23.33
N GLU A 412 22.19 9.87 -23.73
CA GLU A 412 21.71 9.40 -25.03
C GLU A 412 20.21 9.65 -25.20
N ALA A 413 19.40 9.37 -24.16
CA ALA A 413 17.97 9.65 -24.18
C ALA A 413 17.65 11.12 -24.50
N LYS A 414 18.41 12.06 -23.93
CA LYS A 414 18.25 13.51 -24.21
C LYS A 414 18.58 13.86 -25.66
N GLU A 415 19.63 13.25 -26.21
CA GLU A 415 20.04 13.49 -27.60
C GLU A 415 19.06 12.90 -28.61
N LEU A 416 18.38 11.82 -28.26
CA LEU A 416 17.42 11.13 -29.11
C LEU A 416 15.99 11.65 -28.94
N GLU A 417 15.63 12.29 -27.82
CA GLU A 417 14.24 12.67 -27.46
C GLU A 417 13.42 13.23 -28.64
N ARG A 418 13.96 14.21 -29.38
CA ARG A 418 13.27 14.87 -30.50
C ARG A 418 13.22 14.05 -31.80
N ARG A 419 13.95 12.95 -31.86
CA ARG A 419 14.06 12.05 -33.01
C ARG A 419 13.27 10.75 -32.81
N ILE A 420 12.69 10.52 -31.63
CA ILE A 420 11.88 9.35 -31.33
C ILE A 420 10.54 9.45 -32.07
N ASP A 421 10.23 8.42 -32.86
CA ASP A 421 8.94 8.21 -33.52
C ASP A 421 8.02 7.36 -32.64
N GLU A 422 8.55 6.26 -32.08
CA GLU A 422 7.79 5.33 -31.25
C GLU A 422 8.66 4.74 -30.14
N ILE A 423 8.13 4.66 -28.91
CA ILE A 423 8.74 3.87 -27.83
C ILE A 423 8.22 2.43 -27.97
N LEU A 424 9.08 1.52 -28.42
CA LEU A 424 8.72 0.12 -28.65
C LEU A 424 8.66 -0.68 -27.34
N PHE A 425 9.50 -0.30 -26.38
CA PHE A 425 9.60 -0.91 -25.07
C PHE A 425 10.03 0.12 -24.03
N LEU A 426 9.30 0.21 -22.91
CA LEU A 426 9.61 1.16 -21.83
C LEU A 426 10.81 0.73 -20.96
N GLY A 427 11.26 -0.52 -21.05
CA GLY A 427 12.32 -1.05 -20.20
C GLY A 427 11.79 -1.87 -19.03
N ASP A 428 12.71 -2.27 -18.17
CA ASP A 428 12.40 -2.98 -16.93
C ASP A 428 11.79 -2.01 -15.89
N VAL A 429 10.87 -2.54 -15.08
CA VAL A 429 10.54 -2.00 -13.76
C VAL A 429 11.04 -2.99 -12.71
N LEU A 430 11.92 -2.52 -11.83
CA LEU A 430 12.49 -3.33 -10.76
C LEU A 430 11.62 -3.24 -9.51
N VAL A 431 10.96 -4.35 -9.18
CA VAL A 431 9.99 -4.43 -8.09
C VAL A 431 10.55 -5.30 -6.95
N PRO A 432 10.65 -4.77 -5.72
CA PRO A 432 11.05 -5.54 -4.56
C PRO A 432 10.07 -6.68 -4.27
N TYR A 433 10.60 -7.83 -3.82
CA TYR A 433 9.76 -8.95 -3.37
C TYR A 433 8.81 -8.55 -2.23
N GLY A 434 9.26 -7.66 -1.33
CA GLY A 434 8.46 -7.15 -0.20
C GLY A 434 7.11 -6.56 -0.62
N GLU A 435 7.03 -5.92 -1.79
CA GLU A 435 5.77 -5.35 -2.30
C GLU A 435 4.69 -6.42 -2.51
N PHE A 436 5.08 -7.62 -2.94
CA PHE A 436 4.14 -8.72 -3.17
C PHE A 436 3.66 -9.30 -1.83
N VAL A 437 4.57 -9.42 -0.86
CA VAL A 437 4.25 -9.91 0.49
C VAL A 437 3.29 -8.95 1.19
N GLU A 438 3.63 -7.65 1.22
CA GLU A 438 2.82 -6.63 1.90
C GLU A 438 1.41 -6.51 1.30
N ASN A 439 1.30 -6.55 -0.02
CA ASN A 439 0.01 -6.43 -0.72
C ASN A 439 -0.71 -7.78 -0.88
N GLY A 440 -0.19 -8.87 -0.30
CA GLY A 440 -0.80 -10.21 -0.39
C GLY A 440 -0.96 -10.73 -1.82
N LYS A 441 -0.05 -10.36 -2.72
CA LYS A 441 -0.10 -10.69 -4.14
C LYS A 441 0.77 -11.89 -4.49
N LYS A 442 0.30 -12.72 -5.44
CA LYS A 442 1.07 -13.85 -5.97
C LYS A 442 2.23 -13.38 -6.84
N LEU A 443 3.35 -14.10 -6.85
CA LEU A 443 4.42 -13.81 -7.79
C LEU A 443 3.98 -14.13 -9.22
N LEU A 444 4.26 -13.22 -10.15
CA LEU A 444 4.17 -13.49 -11.58
C LEU A 444 5.42 -14.24 -12.04
N PRO A 445 5.36 -14.99 -13.16
CA PRO A 445 6.56 -15.58 -13.74
C PRO A 445 7.62 -14.50 -14.02
N SER A 446 8.83 -14.71 -13.49
CA SER A 446 9.96 -13.80 -13.78
C SER A 446 10.34 -13.88 -15.25
N PRO A 447 10.74 -12.77 -15.90
CA PRO A 447 11.55 -12.87 -17.11
C PRO A 447 12.88 -13.54 -16.79
N TYR A 448 13.51 -14.08 -17.84
CA TYR A 448 14.87 -14.61 -17.74
C TYR A 448 15.86 -13.43 -17.76
N VAL A 449 16.62 -13.27 -16.68
CA VAL A 449 17.50 -12.12 -16.41
C VAL A 449 18.87 -12.59 -15.96
N SER A 450 19.88 -11.72 -16.04
CA SER A 450 21.28 -12.10 -15.80
C SER A 450 21.48 -12.72 -14.42
N GLU A 451 20.80 -12.20 -13.38
CA GLU A 451 20.87 -12.73 -12.02
C GLU A 451 20.39 -14.18 -11.91
N TRP A 452 19.42 -14.59 -12.73
CA TRP A 452 18.97 -15.98 -12.80
C TRP A 452 19.97 -16.81 -13.61
N TRP A 453 20.40 -16.31 -14.77
CA TRP A 453 21.42 -17.00 -15.58
C TRP A 453 22.71 -17.26 -14.79
N ASP A 454 23.17 -16.30 -13.98
CA ASP A 454 24.36 -16.44 -13.13
C ASP A 454 24.21 -17.61 -12.15
N LYS A 455 23.02 -17.80 -11.58
CA LYS A 455 22.74 -18.94 -10.68
C LYS A 455 22.67 -20.27 -11.41
N GLU A 456 22.17 -20.29 -12.64
CA GLU A 456 22.19 -21.50 -13.47
C GLU A 456 23.63 -21.83 -13.91
N LEU A 457 24.44 -20.82 -14.21
CA LEU A 457 25.84 -20.97 -14.53
C LEU A 457 26.64 -21.51 -13.33
N GLU A 458 26.54 -20.87 -12.16
CA GLU A 458 27.20 -21.32 -10.92
C GLU A 458 26.89 -22.80 -10.66
N LYS A 459 25.60 -23.15 -10.69
CA LYS A 459 25.14 -24.53 -10.48
C LYS A 459 25.73 -25.50 -11.50
N ALA A 460 25.71 -25.16 -12.79
CA ALA A 460 26.22 -26.04 -13.83
C ALA A 460 27.75 -26.23 -13.75
N LEU A 461 28.49 -25.20 -13.35
CA LEU A 461 29.94 -25.29 -13.14
C LEU A 461 30.27 -26.21 -11.96
N GLU A 462 29.51 -26.13 -10.86
CA GLU A 462 29.65 -27.02 -9.71
C GLU A 462 29.31 -28.47 -10.05
N GLU A 463 28.16 -28.71 -10.71
CA GLU A 463 27.70 -30.07 -11.03
C GLU A 463 28.60 -30.80 -12.04
N GLN A 464 29.23 -30.06 -12.95
CA GLN A 464 30.09 -30.62 -14.01
C GLN A 464 31.59 -30.53 -13.69
N ASP A 465 31.97 -29.94 -12.55
CA ASP A 465 33.36 -29.68 -12.15
C ASP A 465 34.15 -28.94 -13.25
N VAL A 466 33.52 -27.95 -13.88
CA VAL A 466 34.11 -27.13 -14.94
C VAL A 466 34.55 -25.80 -14.37
N LYS A 467 35.75 -25.35 -14.76
CA LYS A 467 36.22 -23.99 -14.48
C LYS A 467 36.29 -23.17 -15.76
N LEU A 468 35.64 -22.03 -15.76
CA LEU A 468 35.76 -21.07 -16.84
C LEU A 468 37.17 -20.46 -16.84
N GLY A 469 37.77 -20.36 -18.02
CA GLY A 469 39.06 -19.67 -18.19
C GLY A 469 38.97 -18.14 -18.08
N LYS A 470 37.76 -17.58 -17.93
CA LYS A 470 37.49 -16.15 -17.78
C LYS A 470 36.39 -15.95 -16.75
N SER A 471 36.50 -14.88 -15.96
CA SER A 471 35.43 -14.39 -15.10
C SER A 471 34.48 -13.47 -15.87
N PHE A 472 33.20 -13.50 -15.46
CA PHE A 472 32.12 -12.65 -15.97
C PHE A 472 31.47 -11.81 -14.85
N GLU A 473 32.12 -11.70 -13.69
CA GLU A 473 31.60 -10.92 -12.55
C GLU A 473 31.44 -9.42 -12.90
N ASP A 474 32.39 -8.86 -13.65
CA ASP A 474 32.42 -7.43 -14.01
C ASP A 474 31.96 -7.14 -15.45
N ARG A 475 31.56 -8.17 -16.21
CA ARG A 475 31.13 -8.00 -17.61
C ARG A 475 30.22 -9.11 -18.07
N GLU A 476 29.32 -8.77 -18.99
CA GLU A 476 28.53 -9.78 -19.69
C GLU A 476 29.37 -10.54 -20.74
N PRO A 477 29.07 -11.82 -21.01
CA PRO A 477 29.73 -12.58 -22.07
C PRO A 477 29.43 -11.98 -23.45
N SER A 478 30.39 -12.07 -24.38
CA SER A 478 30.13 -11.82 -25.82
C SER A 478 29.18 -12.88 -26.39
N PRO A 479 28.57 -12.67 -27.57
CA PRO A 479 27.67 -13.66 -28.17
C PRO A 479 28.35 -15.03 -28.32
N GLU A 480 29.57 -15.06 -28.88
CA GLU A 480 30.35 -16.29 -29.06
C GLU A 480 30.67 -16.99 -27.72
N GLU A 481 30.97 -16.24 -26.66
CA GLU A 481 31.19 -16.80 -25.33
C GLU A 481 29.90 -17.37 -24.75
N ALA A 482 28.77 -16.66 -24.87
CA ALA A 482 27.47 -17.10 -24.38
C ALA A 482 27.01 -18.40 -25.04
N PHE A 483 27.12 -18.51 -26.37
CA PHE A 483 26.80 -19.75 -27.08
C PHE A 483 27.70 -20.91 -26.65
N LYS A 484 29.02 -20.69 -26.54
CA LYS A 484 29.95 -21.74 -26.07
C LYS A 484 29.62 -22.22 -24.66
N ILE A 485 29.26 -21.31 -23.75
CA ILE A 485 28.87 -21.65 -22.38
C ILE A 485 27.59 -22.49 -22.39
N SER A 486 26.55 -22.04 -23.11
CA SER A 486 25.28 -22.76 -23.19
C SER A 486 25.42 -24.15 -23.82
N GLU A 487 26.20 -24.29 -24.89
CA GLU A 487 26.46 -25.59 -25.52
C GLU A 487 27.28 -26.52 -24.64
N ALA A 488 28.30 -26.01 -23.95
CA ALA A 488 29.17 -26.81 -23.11
C ALA A 488 28.48 -27.28 -21.82
N LEU A 489 27.69 -26.41 -21.19
CA LEU A 489 27.09 -26.65 -19.88
C LEU A 489 25.61 -27.08 -19.94
N GLY A 490 24.95 -26.95 -21.09
CA GLY A 490 23.53 -27.29 -21.25
C GLY A 490 22.57 -26.32 -20.57
N ILE A 491 23.01 -25.10 -20.27
CA ILE A 491 22.18 -24.03 -19.70
C ILE A 491 21.61 -23.12 -20.81
N PRO A 492 20.51 -22.37 -20.57
CA PRO A 492 19.98 -21.43 -21.54
C PRO A 492 20.97 -20.35 -21.99
N LEU A 493 20.70 -19.73 -23.14
CA LEU A 493 21.50 -18.62 -23.66
C LEU A 493 21.44 -17.41 -22.72
N HIS A 494 22.56 -16.71 -22.55
CA HIS A 494 22.60 -15.51 -21.72
C HIS A 494 21.50 -14.50 -22.13
N PRO A 495 20.77 -13.92 -21.17
CA PRO A 495 19.58 -13.11 -21.44
C PRO A 495 19.86 -11.84 -22.26
N LYS A 496 21.05 -11.25 -22.14
CA LYS A 496 21.52 -10.15 -23.02
C LYS A 496 21.36 -10.45 -24.52
N TRP A 497 21.59 -11.71 -24.91
CA TRP A 497 21.56 -12.18 -26.31
C TRP A 497 20.26 -12.94 -26.62
N THR A 498 19.26 -12.85 -25.74
CA THR A 498 17.97 -13.50 -25.90
C THR A 498 16.91 -12.45 -26.23
N TYR A 499 16.50 -12.40 -27.51
CA TYR A 499 15.48 -11.47 -27.96
C TYR A 499 14.07 -11.84 -27.46
N HIS A 500 13.13 -10.91 -27.62
CA HIS A 500 11.75 -11.04 -27.16
C HIS A 500 10.91 -11.92 -28.11
N TRP A 501 11.35 -13.17 -28.36
CA TRP A 501 10.78 -14.06 -29.36
C TRP A 501 9.29 -14.35 -29.21
N ARG A 502 8.74 -14.27 -27.98
CA ARG A 502 7.31 -14.46 -27.71
C ARG A 502 6.43 -13.29 -28.15
N GLU A 503 7.05 -12.16 -28.44
CA GLU A 503 6.36 -10.92 -28.78
C GLU A 503 6.12 -10.78 -30.29
N THR A 504 6.61 -11.71 -31.11
CA THR A 504 6.34 -11.76 -32.55
C THR A 504 5.47 -12.95 -32.93
N SER A 505 4.65 -12.81 -33.98
CA SER A 505 3.80 -13.90 -34.45
C SER A 505 4.59 -14.89 -35.33
N PRO A 506 4.16 -16.16 -35.42
CA PRO A 506 4.81 -17.13 -36.29
C PRO A 506 4.91 -16.68 -37.77
N GLU A 507 3.93 -15.93 -38.26
CA GLU A 507 3.93 -15.39 -39.63
C GLU A 507 4.99 -14.31 -39.83
N LYS A 508 5.13 -13.40 -38.85
CA LYS A 508 6.16 -12.36 -38.86
C LYS A 508 7.55 -12.97 -38.73
N PHE A 509 7.72 -13.94 -37.84
CA PHE A 509 8.96 -14.70 -37.69
C PHE A 509 9.38 -15.40 -38.98
N LYS A 510 8.46 -16.10 -39.66
CA LYS A 510 8.75 -16.72 -40.97
C LYS A 510 9.20 -15.70 -42.01
N ALA A 511 8.57 -14.53 -42.04
CA ALA A 511 8.97 -13.45 -42.94
C ALA A 511 10.39 -12.93 -42.62
N LEU A 512 10.71 -12.77 -41.33
CA LEU A 512 12.06 -12.42 -40.88
C LEU A 512 13.10 -13.45 -41.33
N TYR A 513 12.83 -14.73 -41.10
CA TYR A 513 13.71 -15.82 -41.51
C TYR A 513 13.99 -15.83 -43.03
N SER A 514 12.96 -15.66 -43.85
CA SER A 514 13.13 -15.51 -45.30
C SER A 514 13.95 -14.27 -45.67
N SER A 515 13.67 -13.12 -45.05
CA SER A 515 14.40 -11.87 -45.31
C SER A 515 15.88 -11.97 -44.96
N LEU A 516 16.25 -12.66 -43.86
CA LEU A 516 17.64 -12.88 -43.48
C LEU A 516 18.40 -13.75 -44.50
N ARG A 517 17.74 -14.77 -45.08
CA ARG A 517 18.34 -15.65 -46.09
C ARG A 517 18.48 -14.99 -47.45
N GLU A 518 17.48 -14.23 -47.85
CA GLU A 518 17.39 -13.62 -49.19
C GLU A 518 17.99 -12.21 -49.25
N GLN A 519 18.34 -11.64 -48.09
CA GLN A 519 18.76 -10.24 -47.94
C GLN A 519 17.74 -9.25 -48.55
N LYS A 520 16.45 -9.60 -48.43
CA LYS A 520 15.32 -8.82 -48.95
C LYS A 520 14.30 -8.56 -47.87
N TRP A 521 14.27 -7.32 -47.37
CA TRP A 521 13.46 -6.93 -46.23
C TRP A 521 12.01 -6.63 -46.62
N THR A 522 11.07 -7.34 -45.99
CA THR A 522 9.63 -7.07 -46.11
C THR A 522 9.12 -6.27 -44.92
N ALA A 523 8.00 -5.57 -45.07
CA ALA A 523 7.37 -4.85 -43.95
C ALA A 523 7.04 -5.76 -42.76
N LYS A 524 6.69 -7.03 -43.01
CA LYS A 524 6.46 -8.02 -41.95
C LYS A 524 7.75 -8.40 -41.22
N ALA A 525 8.86 -8.54 -41.94
CA ALA A 525 10.18 -8.79 -41.36
C ALA A 525 10.66 -7.60 -40.52
N LYS A 526 10.47 -6.36 -40.99
CA LYS A 526 10.79 -5.15 -40.22
C LYS A 526 10.03 -5.10 -38.90
N ARG A 527 8.71 -5.32 -38.94
CA ARG A 527 7.87 -5.42 -37.73
C ARG A 527 8.28 -6.57 -36.82
N ALA A 528 8.81 -7.67 -37.37
CA ALA A 528 9.31 -8.77 -36.55
C ALA A 528 10.56 -8.36 -35.77
N LEU A 529 11.49 -7.61 -36.38
CA LEU A 529 12.67 -7.05 -35.69
C LEU A 529 12.27 -6.08 -34.58
N GLU A 530 11.36 -5.15 -34.88
CA GLU A 530 10.79 -4.24 -33.88
C GLU A 530 10.09 -5.02 -32.75
N ASP A 531 9.30 -6.06 -33.09
CA ASP A 531 8.57 -6.85 -32.11
C ASP A 531 9.50 -7.52 -31.09
N ILE A 532 10.66 -7.99 -31.54
CA ILE A 532 11.65 -8.70 -30.72
C ILE A 532 12.76 -7.78 -30.17
N LEU A 533 12.66 -6.48 -30.44
CA LEU A 533 13.55 -5.41 -29.97
C LEU A 533 15.01 -5.51 -30.48
N VAL A 534 15.21 -5.99 -31.71
CA VAL A 534 16.55 -6.03 -32.34
C VAL A 534 16.96 -4.65 -32.83
N GLN A 535 18.14 -4.19 -32.41
CA GLN A 535 18.72 -2.94 -32.86
C GLN A 535 19.15 -3.02 -34.32
N HIS A 536 18.80 -1.99 -35.10
CA HIS A 536 19.12 -1.98 -36.53
C HIS A 536 19.06 -0.58 -37.13
N GLU A 537 19.81 -0.39 -38.21
CA GLU A 537 19.79 0.84 -39.02
C GLU A 537 18.98 0.62 -40.30
N ASN A 538 18.11 1.57 -40.62
CA ASN A 538 17.33 1.58 -41.85
C ASN A 538 18.14 2.29 -42.95
N LYS A 539 18.43 1.57 -44.03
CA LYS A 539 19.21 2.10 -45.16
C LYS A 539 18.31 2.67 -46.25
N GLU A 540 18.90 3.45 -47.14
CA GLU A 540 18.25 3.92 -48.36
C GLU A 540 17.68 2.73 -49.17
N GLU A 541 16.60 2.98 -49.91
CA GLU A 541 15.85 1.96 -50.67
C GLU A 541 15.20 0.84 -49.82
N GLY A 542 15.14 1.00 -48.50
CA GLY A 542 14.41 0.11 -47.60
C GLY A 542 15.20 -1.11 -47.12
N GLY A 543 16.52 -1.12 -47.30
CA GLY A 543 17.43 -2.07 -46.67
C GLY A 543 17.47 -1.93 -45.14
N ILE A 544 17.95 -2.97 -44.45
CA ILE A 544 18.24 -2.94 -43.01
C ILE A 544 19.64 -3.48 -42.80
N GLU A 545 20.43 -2.78 -41.99
CA GLU A 545 21.71 -3.26 -41.47
C GLU A 545 21.55 -3.63 -39.99
N LEU A 546 21.88 -4.89 -39.67
CA LEU A 546 21.96 -5.38 -38.29
C LEU A 546 23.37 -5.17 -37.75
N ARG A 547 23.50 -5.02 -36.44
CA ARG A 547 24.83 -5.00 -35.80
C ARG A 547 25.45 -6.38 -35.96
N LYS A 548 26.77 -6.47 -36.08
CA LYS A 548 27.49 -7.74 -36.28
C LYS A 548 27.23 -8.79 -35.19
N GLU A 549 26.90 -8.34 -33.99
CA GLU A 549 26.61 -9.14 -32.81
C GLU A 549 25.17 -9.65 -32.72
N ASP A 550 24.26 -9.09 -33.53
CA ASP A 550 22.86 -9.51 -33.68
C ASP A 550 22.67 -10.36 -34.96
#